data_AF-X6DBX2-F1
#
_entry.id   AF-X6DBX2-F1
#
_cell.length_a   1.000
_cell.length_b   1.000
_cell.length_c   1.000
_cell.angle_alpha   90.00
_cell.angle_beta   90.00
_cell.angle_gamma   90.00
#
_symmetry.space_group_name_H-M   'P 1'
#
loop_
_entity.id
_entity.type
_entity.pdbx_description
1 polymer ?
#
loop_
_entity_poly.entity_id
_entity_poly.type
_entity_poly.pdbx_seq_one_letter_code
_entity_poly.pdbx_strand_id
1 'polypeptide(L)'
;MKVRRMVANIATQDIAAAKRFYQDVLGLDVLMDLGWIATYGSEAEMQVQVSFMAQGGSGTPVPDLSIEVDDVEAALEGMKTAGFAIEYGPADEPWGVRRFLCA
;
A
#
# COMPACT_ATOMS: atom_id res chain seq x y z
N MET A 1 -7.24 10.44 -26.63
CA MET A 1 -7.41 9.30 -25.70
C MET A 1 -7.06 9.79 -24.30
N LYS A 2 -7.82 9.42 -23.25
CA LYS A 2 -7.61 9.87 -21.87
C LYS A 2 -7.67 8.67 -20.93
N VAL A 3 -6.64 8.49 -20.09
CA VAL A 3 -6.60 7.43 -19.07
C VAL A 3 -7.60 7.77 -17.96
N ARG A 4 -8.40 6.78 -17.54
CA ARG A 4 -9.40 6.95 -16.47
C ARG A 4 -8.93 6.44 -15.10
N ARG A 5 -8.18 5.34 -15.07
CA ARG A 5 -7.61 4.73 -13.86
C ARG A 5 -6.42 3.85 -14.25
N MET A 6 -5.54 3.61 -13.29
CA MET A 6 -4.51 2.56 -13.35
C MET A 6 -4.68 1.68 -12.11
N VAL A 7 -4.50 0.38 -12.25
CA VAL A 7 -4.65 -0.60 -11.17
C VAL A 7 -3.36 -1.41 -11.11
N ALA A 8 -2.74 -1.44 -9.94
CA ALA A 8 -1.62 -2.33 -9.68
C ALA A 8 -2.13 -3.77 -9.58
N ASN A 9 -1.52 -4.68 -10.34
CA ASN A 9 -1.83 -6.10 -10.27
C ASN A 9 -0.61 -6.82 -9.70
N ILE A 10 -0.78 -7.47 -8.55
CA ILE A 10 0.29 -8.21 -7.86
C ILE A 10 0.05 -9.70 -8.07
N ALA A 11 1.04 -10.41 -8.61
CA ALA A 11 0.96 -11.85 -8.81
C ALA A 11 1.06 -12.58 -7.46
N THR A 12 0.13 -13.49 -7.19
CA THR A 12 0.14 -14.36 -6.01
C THR A 12 -0.50 -15.70 -6.33
N GLN A 13 -0.10 -16.75 -5.61
CA GLN A 13 -0.78 -18.05 -5.62
C GLN A 13 -1.84 -18.16 -4.52
N ASP A 14 -1.79 -17.27 -3.52
CA ASP A 14 -2.74 -17.19 -2.41
C ASP A 14 -3.37 -15.79 -2.41
N ILE A 15 -4.56 -15.69 -3.01
CA ILE A 15 -5.33 -14.43 -3.09
C ILE A 15 -5.92 -14.08 -1.72
N ALA A 16 -6.23 -15.08 -0.90
CA ALA A 16 -6.82 -14.87 0.42
C ALA A 16 -5.83 -14.21 1.39
N ALA A 17 -4.53 -14.47 1.23
CA ALA A 17 -3.49 -13.81 2.03
C ALA A 17 -3.53 -12.28 1.91
N ALA A 18 -3.93 -11.73 0.75
CA ALA A 18 -4.02 -10.28 0.54
C ALA A 18 -5.03 -9.60 1.48
N LYS A 19 -6.10 -10.32 1.87
CA LYS A 19 -7.15 -9.80 2.76
C LYS A 19 -6.57 -9.30 4.08
N ARG A 20 -5.63 -10.05 4.68
CA ARG A 20 -5.03 -9.71 5.97
C ARG A 20 -4.33 -8.35 5.93
N PHE A 21 -3.68 -8.02 4.83
CA PHE A 21 -2.96 -6.76 4.67
C PHE A 21 -3.90 -5.64 4.23
N TYR A 22 -4.58 -5.83 3.08
CA TYR A 22 -5.31 -4.74 2.42
C TYR A 22 -6.66 -4.43 3.06
N GLN A 23 -7.37 -5.45 3.55
CA GLN A 23 -8.67 -5.24 4.19
C GLN A 23 -8.54 -5.15 5.72
N ASP A 24 -7.90 -6.14 6.36
CA ASP A 24 -7.95 -6.22 7.83
C ASP A 24 -7.05 -5.17 8.51
N VAL A 25 -5.91 -4.81 7.92
CA VAL A 25 -5.05 -3.71 8.41
C VAL A 25 -5.36 -2.40 7.68
N LEU A 26 -5.36 -2.45 6.35
CA LEU A 26 -5.65 -1.35 5.42
C LEU A 26 -7.04 -0.70 5.57
N GLY A 27 -8.02 -1.48 6.01
CA GLY A 27 -9.43 -1.07 6.01
C GLY A 27 -10.06 -0.97 4.61
N LEU A 28 -9.43 -1.51 3.55
CA LEU A 28 -10.00 -1.47 2.20
C LEU A 28 -11.15 -2.47 2.03
N ASP A 29 -12.16 -2.10 1.25
CA ASP A 29 -13.27 -2.94 0.87
C ASP A 29 -12.93 -3.86 -0.30
N VAL A 30 -13.54 -5.05 -0.33
CA VAL A 30 -13.51 -5.93 -1.51
C VAL A 30 -14.48 -5.39 -2.55
N LEU A 31 -13.95 -4.80 -3.61
CA LEU A 31 -14.74 -4.25 -4.71
C LEU A 31 -15.11 -5.30 -5.75
N MET A 32 -14.27 -6.33 -5.88
CA MET A 32 -14.48 -7.44 -6.81
C MET A 32 -13.72 -8.67 -6.32
N ASP A 33 -14.36 -9.83 -6.35
CA ASP A 33 -13.71 -11.13 -6.14
C ASP A 33 -14.28 -12.14 -7.14
N LEU A 34 -13.40 -12.73 -7.95
CA LEU A 34 -13.72 -13.74 -8.96
C LEU A 34 -12.96 -15.04 -8.72
N GLY A 35 -12.39 -15.24 -7.53
CA GLY A 35 -11.60 -16.41 -7.15
C GLY A 35 -10.19 -16.46 -7.73
N TRP A 36 -9.96 -15.97 -8.95
CA TRP A 36 -8.62 -15.82 -9.55
C TRP A 36 -8.06 -14.40 -9.42
N ILE A 37 -8.89 -13.44 -8.99
CA ILE A 37 -8.53 -12.06 -8.67
C ILE A 37 -9.43 -11.55 -7.56
N ALA A 38 -8.84 -10.86 -6.59
CA ALA A 38 -9.55 -9.99 -5.65
C ALA A 38 -9.04 -8.55 -5.81
N THR A 39 -9.94 -7.59 -5.87
CA THR A 39 -9.64 -6.16 -5.98
C THR A 39 -10.11 -5.45 -4.72
N TYR A 40 -9.18 -4.76 -4.06
CA TYR A 40 -9.43 -3.98 -2.85
C TYR A 40 -9.39 -2.48 -3.17
N GLY A 41 -10.25 -1.70 -2.52
CA GLY A 41 -10.25 -0.24 -2.69
C GLY A 41 -11.14 0.45 -1.66
N SER A 42 -11.32 1.76 -1.82
CA SER A 42 -12.19 2.58 -0.97
C SER A 42 -12.97 3.57 -1.83
N GLU A 43 -13.88 4.34 -1.21
CA GLU A 43 -14.58 5.44 -1.88
C GLU A 43 -13.69 6.69 -2.12
N ALA A 44 -12.42 6.66 -1.69
CA ALA A 44 -11.51 7.78 -1.89
C ALA A 44 -11.18 7.99 -3.38
N GLU A 45 -11.25 9.25 -3.83
CA GLU A 45 -10.84 9.62 -5.18
C GLU A 45 -9.34 9.97 -5.22
N MET A 46 -8.61 9.35 -6.16
CA MET A 46 -7.21 9.66 -6.44
C MET A 46 -7.03 10.12 -7.89
N GLN A 47 -6.07 11.02 -8.12
CA GLN A 47 -5.64 11.34 -9.48
C GLN A 47 -4.85 10.17 -10.08
N VAL A 48 -4.94 10.00 -11.40
CA VAL A 48 -4.14 8.99 -12.11
C VAL A 48 -2.67 9.39 -12.07
N GLN A 49 -1.86 8.62 -11.35
CA GLN A 49 -0.44 8.90 -11.11
C GLN A 49 0.41 7.62 -11.23
N VAL A 50 1.64 7.78 -11.72
CA VAL A 50 2.67 6.74 -11.73
C VAL A 50 4.02 7.39 -11.46
N SER A 51 4.80 6.79 -10.56
CA SER A 51 6.11 7.30 -10.15
C SER A 51 7.22 6.53 -10.83
N PHE A 52 8.28 7.24 -11.23
CA PHE A 52 9.53 6.65 -11.70
C PHE A 52 10.63 7.08 -10.74
N MET A 53 11.15 6.12 -9.99
CA MET A 53 12.09 6.38 -8.90
C MET A 53 13.41 5.65 -9.18
N ALA A 54 14.54 6.34 -9.06
CA ALA A 54 15.85 5.70 -9.10
C ALA A 54 16.21 5.03 -7.74
N GLN A 55 15.56 5.45 -6.66
CA GLN A 55 15.74 5.01 -5.28
C GLN A 55 14.52 5.44 -4.45
N GLY A 56 14.29 4.82 -3.29
CA GLY A 56 13.07 5.04 -2.49
C GLY A 56 13.08 6.27 -1.58
N GLY A 57 14.17 7.01 -1.50
CA GLY A 57 14.41 8.09 -0.54
C GLY A 57 15.26 7.59 0.63
N SER A 58 16.14 8.43 1.18
CA SER A 58 16.90 8.12 2.42
C SER A 58 17.69 6.80 2.38
N GLY A 59 18.13 6.37 1.19
CA GLY A 59 18.90 5.14 0.99
C GLY A 59 18.08 3.86 0.92
N THR A 60 16.74 3.94 0.94
CA THR A 60 15.87 2.77 0.81
C THR A 60 15.77 2.31 -0.65
N PRO A 61 15.48 1.02 -0.90
CA PRO A 61 15.08 0.57 -2.24
C PRO A 61 13.78 1.26 -2.69
N VAL A 62 13.53 1.25 -4.00
CA VAL A 62 12.23 1.70 -4.55
C VAL A 62 11.14 0.78 -4.02
N PRO A 63 10.08 1.31 -3.36
CA PRO A 63 8.97 0.48 -2.92
C PRO A 63 8.12 0.04 -4.12
N ASP A 64 7.51 -1.14 -4.02
CA ASP A 64 6.58 -1.62 -5.05
C ASP A 64 5.32 -0.75 -5.11
N LEU A 65 4.82 -0.31 -3.96
CA LEU A 65 3.67 0.57 -3.83
C LEU A 65 3.93 1.65 -2.78
N SER A 66 3.47 2.87 -3.06
CA SER A 66 3.31 3.92 -2.06
C SER A 66 1.83 4.01 -1.70
N ILE A 67 1.51 3.76 -0.42
CA ILE A 67 0.14 3.80 0.11
C ILE A 67 0.06 4.97 1.08
N GLU A 68 -0.71 5.99 0.73
CA GLU A 68 -0.98 7.14 1.60
C GLU A 68 -2.13 6.79 2.55
N VAL A 69 -1.96 7.10 3.83
CA VAL A 69 -2.94 6.91 4.90
C VAL A 69 -3.12 8.21 5.67
N ASP A 70 -4.28 8.41 6.25
CA ASP A 70 -4.60 9.59 7.07
C ASP A 70 -4.00 9.52 8.48
N ASP A 71 -3.74 8.30 8.99
CA ASP A 71 -3.11 8.04 10.29
C ASP A 71 -1.99 6.98 10.16
N VAL A 72 -0.74 7.45 10.10
CA VAL A 72 0.46 6.60 9.94
C VAL A 72 0.72 5.78 11.20
N GLU A 73 0.44 6.32 12.38
CA GLU A 73 0.59 5.63 13.66
C GLU A 73 -0.38 4.46 13.76
N ALA A 74 -1.65 4.67 13.43
CA ALA A 74 -2.66 3.61 13.42
C ALA A 74 -2.30 2.49 12.43
N ALA A 75 -1.88 2.86 11.22
CA ALA A 75 -1.42 1.89 10.22
C ALA A 75 -0.20 1.09 10.70
N LEU A 76 0.79 1.76 11.30
CA LEU A 76 1.99 1.12 11.83
C LEU A 76 1.66 0.11 12.93
N GLU A 77 0.84 0.50 13.91
CA GLU A 77 0.45 -0.40 14.99
C GLU A 77 -0.41 -1.57 14.49
N GLY A 78 -1.27 -1.33 13.49
CA GLY A 78 -2.01 -2.37 12.78
C GLY A 78 -1.08 -3.38 12.11
N MET A 79 -0.07 -2.91 11.38
CA MET A 79 0.93 -3.76 10.72
C MET A 79 1.70 -4.61 11.72
N LYS A 80 2.19 -4.01 12.81
CA LYS A 80 2.90 -4.73 13.88
C LYS A 80 2.02 -5.78 14.55
N THR A 81 0.78 -5.43 14.88
CA THR A 81 -0.18 -6.35 15.51
C THR A 81 -0.52 -7.51 14.60
N ALA A 82 -0.64 -7.24 13.30
CA ALA A 82 -0.81 -8.25 12.28
C ALA A 82 0.49 -8.99 11.94
N GLY A 83 1.62 -8.71 12.59
CA GLY A 83 2.87 -9.46 12.44
C GLY A 83 3.65 -9.21 11.14
N PHE A 84 3.36 -8.12 10.43
CA PHE A 84 4.16 -7.69 9.28
C PHE A 84 5.47 -7.05 9.76
N ALA A 85 6.56 -7.29 9.03
CA ALA A 85 7.87 -6.79 9.40
C ALA A 85 7.97 -5.31 9.01
N ILE A 86 8.41 -4.44 9.92
CA ILE A 86 8.72 -3.04 9.60
C ILE A 86 10.20 -2.96 9.24
N GLU A 87 10.49 -2.79 7.95
CA GLU A 87 11.84 -2.80 7.41
C GLU A 87 12.54 -1.44 7.54
N TYR A 88 11.76 -0.37 7.59
CA TYR A 88 12.25 1.00 7.73
C TYR A 88 11.21 1.86 8.43
N GLY A 89 11.65 2.81 9.26
CA GLY A 89 10.78 3.78 9.91
C GLY A 89 10.01 3.23 11.13
N PRO A 90 9.00 3.98 11.62
CA PRO A 90 8.51 5.25 11.07
C PRO A 90 9.58 6.35 11.14
N ALA A 91 9.66 7.17 10.11
CA ALA A 91 10.58 8.30 10.04
C ALA A 91 9.88 9.52 9.42
N ASP A 92 10.22 10.71 9.95
CA ASP A 92 9.88 11.98 9.33
C ASP A 92 10.95 12.31 8.29
N GLU A 93 10.55 12.36 7.03
CA GLU A 93 11.45 12.59 5.91
C GLU A 93 11.59 14.08 5.61
N PRO A 94 12.75 14.54 5.10
CA PRO A 94 12.99 15.96 4.86
C PRO A 94 12.08 16.59 3.79
N TRP A 95 11.36 15.79 3.00
CA TRP A 95 10.36 16.24 2.04
C TRP A 95 8.93 16.32 2.62
N GLY A 96 8.78 16.24 3.95
CA GLY A 96 7.52 16.51 4.64
C GLY A 96 6.54 15.34 4.67
N VAL A 97 7.02 14.11 4.52
CA VAL A 97 6.21 12.88 4.64
C VAL A 97 6.71 12.08 5.84
N ARG A 98 5.78 11.58 6.66
CA ARG A 98 6.06 10.56 7.67
C ARG A 98 5.69 9.20 7.12
N ARG A 99 6.61 8.24 7.14
CA ARG A 99 6.39 6.92 6.52
C ARG A 99 7.16 5.80 7.19
N PHE A 100 6.78 4.57 6.85
CA PHE A 100 7.52 3.34 7.11
C PHE A 100 7.48 2.43 5.88
N LEU A 101 8.37 1.44 5.82
CA LEU A 101 8.31 0.34 4.85
C LEU A 101 8.00 -0.95 5.60
N CYS A 102 7.16 -1.81 5.02
CA CYS A 102 6.84 -3.10 5.59
C CYS A 102 6.80 -4.22 4.56
N ALA A 103 7.05 -5.44 5.04
CA ALA A 103 6.99 -6.70 4.28
C ALA A 103 6.06 -7.73 4.95
#